data_AF-A0A8I1IZI5-F1
#
_entry.id   AF-A0A8I1IZI5-F1
#
_cell.length_a   1.000
_cell.length_b   1.000
_cell.length_c   1.000
_cell.angle_alpha   90.00
_cell.angle_beta   90.00
_cell.angle_gamma   90.00
#
_symmetry.space_group_name_H-M   'P 1'
#
loop_
_entity.id
_entity.type
_entity.pdbx_description
1 polymer ?
#
loop_
_entity_poly.entity_id
_entity_poly.type
_entity_poly.pdbx_seq_one_letter_code
_entity_poly.pdbx_strand_id
1 'polypeptide(L)'
;MTKKWVSLFSVICTVFFLFGSSSTYAESYYAGVTKPGSQYLGMTATITTPSKLPTLGTSGESAWVTNVTPSRDWIQTGIRFYSGYPGFATYVEHTVNGAYGMQEIGTHLLSSSVKYMVQYGSDSKWHAYIGGYDKGSWSLGTNNNVQANAETHSTNTQMGPFQFTGVQYKNTNGVWKANDTAPRADSPYHVSKTDNSNYKVY
;
A
#
# COMPACT_ATOMS: atom_id res chain seq x y z
N MET A 1 -24.21 -75.88 1.44
CA MET A 1 -23.64 -74.59 1.86
C MET A 1 -22.64 -74.12 0.81
N THR A 2 -23.02 -73.16 -0.03
CA THR A 2 -22.11 -72.24 -0.77
C THR A 2 -22.99 -71.18 -1.47
N LYS A 3 -22.54 -69.93 -1.36
CA LYS A 3 -23.20 -68.66 -1.71
C LYS A 3 -23.36 -68.42 -3.22
N LYS A 4 -24.26 -67.50 -3.59
CA LYS A 4 -24.13 -66.46 -4.65
C LYS A 4 -25.31 -65.48 -4.53
N TRP A 5 -25.17 -64.41 -3.73
CA TRP A 5 -24.83 -63.04 -4.15
C TRP A 5 -25.80 -62.47 -5.20
N VAL A 6 -26.83 -61.76 -4.71
CA VAL A 6 -27.67 -60.85 -5.49
C VAL A 6 -27.00 -59.48 -5.45
N SER A 7 -26.59 -58.99 -6.62
CA SER A 7 -26.02 -57.66 -6.80
C SER A 7 -27.13 -56.60 -6.70
N LEU A 8 -27.05 -55.70 -5.72
CA LEU A 8 -27.86 -54.48 -5.69
C LEU A 8 -27.00 -53.31 -6.16
N PHE A 9 -27.31 -52.78 -7.34
CA PHE A 9 -26.74 -51.55 -7.87
C PHE A 9 -27.28 -50.38 -7.04
N SER A 10 -26.44 -49.76 -6.22
CA SER A 10 -26.74 -48.47 -5.59
C SER A 10 -26.08 -47.36 -6.42
N VAL A 11 -26.88 -46.68 -7.24
CA VAL A 11 -26.47 -45.49 -7.97
C VAL A 11 -26.42 -44.33 -6.97
N ILE A 12 -25.24 -44.04 -6.43
CA ILE A 12 -24.98 -42.82 -5.69
C ILE A 12 -24.54 -41.76 -6.70
N CYS A 13 -25.48 -40.91 -7.12
CA CYS A 13 -25.18 -39.67 -7.83
C CYS A 13 -24.56 -38.67 -6.84
N THR A 14 -23.24 -38.70 -6.69
CA THR A 14 -22.52 -37.63 -6.01
C THR A 14 -22.46 -36.41 -6.94
N VAL A 15 -23.39 -35.48 -6.77
CA VAL A 15 -23.29 -34.14 -7.34
C VAL A 15 -22.14 -33.44 -6.63
N PHE A 16 -20.94 -33.51 -7.21
CA PHE A 16 -19.84 -32.62 -6.87
C PHE A 16 -20.24 -31.22 -7.33
N PHE A 17 -20.76 -30.41 -6.41
CA PHE A 17 -20.72 -28.96 -6.57
C PHE A 17 -19.25 -28.55 -6.56
N LEU A 18 -18.67 -28.46 -7.76
CA LEU A 18 -17.47 -27.68 -8.04
C LEU A 18 -17.85 -26.22 -7.78
N PHE A 19 -17.77 -25.80 -6.52
CA PHE A 19 -17.60 -24.39 -6.20
C PHE A 19 -16.23 -24.00 -6.75
N GLY A 20 -16.22 -23.58 -8.01
CA GLY A 20 -15.08 -22.88 -8.58
C GLY A 20 -14.81 -21.69 -7.67
N SER A 21 -13.73 -21.76 -6.91
CA SER A 21 -13.17 -20.61 -6.23
C SER A 21 -12.75 -19.62 -7.30
N SER A 22 -13.64 -18.68 -7.61
CA SER A 22 -13.27 -17.48 -8.34
C SER A 22 -12.24 -16.78 -7.47
N SER A 23 -10.98 -16.74 -7.90
CA SER A 23 -10.00 -15.82 -7.37
C SER A 23 -10.49 -14.41 -7.71
N THR A 24 -11.30 -13.82 -6.83
CA THR A 24 -11.56 -12.39 -6.86
C THR A 24 -10.21 -11.72 -6.63
N TYR A 25 -9.60 -11.24 -7.70
CA TYR A 25 -8.46 -10.32 -7.59
C TYR A 25 -8.92 -9.18 -6.69
N ALA A 26 -8.19 -8.94 -5.60
CA ALA A 26 -8.46 -7.79 -4.77
C ALA A 26 -8.22 -6.54 -5.64
N GLU A 27 -9.28 -5.80 -5.95
CA GLU A 27 -9.17 -4.54 -6.67
C GLU A 27 -8.61 -3.48 -5.71
N SER A 28 -7.49 -2.87 -6.06
CA SER A 28 -6.94 -1.72 -5.34
C SER A 28 -7.25 -0.43 -6.10
N TYR A 29 -7.63 0.60 -5.35
CA TYR A 29 -7.91 1.94 -5.84
C TYR A 29 -6.96 2.92 -5.17
N TYR A 30 -6.41 3.85 -5.94
CA TYR A 30 -5.35 4.74 -5.47
C TYR A 30 -5.74 6.21 -5.60
N ALA A 31 -5.28 7.01 -4.65
CA ALA A 31 -5.33 8.47 -4.76
C ALA A 31 -4.05 9.11 -4.19
N GLY A 32 -3.45 10.01 -4.96
CA GLY A 32 -2.21 10.68 -4.57
C GLY A 32 -1.33 11.00 -5.76
N VAL A 33 -0.02 11.01 -5.53
CA VAL A 33 0.98 11.37 -6.52
C VAL A 33 1.85 10.17 -6.86
N THR A 34 1.96 9.90 -8.15
CA THR A 34 3.06 9.14 -8.73
C THR A 34 3.97 10.09 -9.49
N LYS A 35 5.26 10.13 -9.14
CA LYS A 35 6.29 10.83 -9.91
C LYS A 35 6.91 9.80 -10.88
N PRO A 36 6.47 9.78 -12.16
CA PRO A 36 6.91 8.77 -13.10
C PRO A 36 8.32 9.07 -13.57
N GLY A 37 9.14 8.05 -13.70
CA GLY A 37 10.52 8.14 -14.15
C GLY A 37 11.36 7.07 -13.48
N SER A 38 12.51 6.75 -14.08
CA SER A 38 13.35 5.65 -13.63
C SER A 38 14.61 6.15 -12.92
N GLN A 39 14.60 7.32 -12.28
CA GLN A 39 15.84 7.90 -11.76
C GLN A 39 15.67 8.67 -10.43
N TYR A 40 14.50 8.63 -9.82
CA TYR A 40 14.29 9.31 -8.55
C TYR A 40 14.88 8.49 -7.40
N LEU A 41 15.44 9.18 -6.42
CA LEU A 41 16.17 8.61 -5.29
C LEU A 41 15.36 8.65 -3.99
N GLY A 42 14.09 9.03 -4.03
CA GLY A 42 13.25 9.08 -2.83
C GLY A 42 11.93 9.81 -2.97
N MET A 43 11.02 9.48 -2.06
CA MET A 43 9.79 10.22 -1.77
C MET A 43 9.66 10.42 -0.27
N THR A 44 9.18 11.59 0.15
CA THR A 44 8.77 11.84 1.52
C THR A 44 7.45 12.60 1.56
N ALA A 45 6.65 12.31 2.59
CA ALA A 45 5.42 13.01 2.88
C ALA A 45 5.19 13.02 4.40
N THR A 46 4.66 14.12 4.92
CA THR A 46 4.03 14.12 6.24
C THR A 46 2.57 13.76 6.07
N ILE A 47 2.16 12.63 6.65
CA ILE A 47 0.80 12.12 6.55
C ILE A 47 0.08 12.39 7.87
N THR A 48 -1.06 13.06 7.78
CA THR A 48 -1.97 13.30 8.91
C THR A 48 -3.17 12.39 8.79
N THR A 49 -3.42 11.60 9.83
CA THR A 49 -4.58 10.72 9.94
C THR A 49 -5.87 11.50 10.20
N PRO A 50 -7.05 10.95 9.86
CA PRO A 50 -8.34 11.53 10.23
C PRO A 50 -8.54 11.58 11.76
N SER A 51 -9.56 12.32 12.19
CA SER A 51 -9.94 12.47 13.61
C SER A 51 -10.73 11.30 14.19
N LYS A 52 -11.16 10.37 13.33
CA LYS A 52 -11.84 9.13 13.66
C LYS A 52 -11.35 8.04 12.73
N LEU A 53 -11.42 6.79 13.15
CA LEU A 53 -11.17 5.65 12.26
C LEU A 53 -12.22 5.67 11.13
N PRO A 54 -11.83 5.32 9.89
CA PRO A 54 -12.77 5.19 8.79
C PRO A 54 -13.76 4.06 9.07
N THR A 55 -14.88 4.07 8.37
CA THR A 55 -15.71 2.87 8.26
C THR A 55 -15.10 1.98 7.18
N LEU A 56 -14.62 0.81 7.59
CA LEU A 56 -14.17 -0.22 6.66
C LEU A 56 -15.35 -1.03 6.16
N GLY A 57 -15.35 -1.35 4.88
CA GLY A 57 -16.21 -2.38 4.33
C GLY A 57 -15.60 -3.76 4.56
N THR A 58 -15.32 -4.47 3.48
CA THR A 58 -14.72 -5.82 3.52
C THR A 58 -13.20 -5.83 3.42
N SER A 59 -12.56 -4.66 3.52
CA SER A 59 -11.15 -4.46 3.20
C SER A 59 -10.45 -3.54 4.20
N GLY A 60 -9.23 -3.11 3.89
CA GLY A 60 -8.50 -2.07 4.62
C GLY A 60 -8.07 -0.92 3.73
N GLU A 61 -7.54 0.09 4.38
CA GLU A 61 -6.96 1.26 3.76
C GLU A 61 -5.51 1.46 4.20
N SER A 62 -4.74 2.14 3.35
CA SER A 62 -3.39 2.55 3.69
C SER A 62 -3.06 3.90 3.07
N ALA A 63 -2.06 4.59 3.64
CA ALA A 63 -1.47 5.79 3.09
C ALA A 63 0.04 5.76 3.31
N TRP A 64 0.82 6.00 2.26
CA TRP A 64 2.21 5.61 2.24
C TRP A 64 3.06 6.42 1.28
N VAL A 65 4.38 6.24 1.42
CA VAL A 65 5.38 6.60 0.41
C VAL A 65 6.16 5.36 0.00
N THR A 66 6.56 5.28 -1.26
CA THR A 66 7.23 4.10 -1.82
C THR A 66 8.17 4.47 -2.98
N ASN A 67 9.04 3.53 -3.34
CA ASN A 67 9.64 3.44 -4.66
C ASN A 67 9.10 2.21 -5.40
N VAL A 68 9.08 2.22 -6.73
CA VAL A 68 8.75 1.03 -7.53
C VAL A 68 9.72 0.91 -8.70
N THR A 69 10.43 -0.22 -8.75
CA THR A 69 11.36 -0.57 -9.84
C THR A 69 10.60 -1.05 -11.09
N PRO A 70 11.25 -1.06 -12.27
CA PRO A 70 10.73 -1.72 -13.47
C PRO A 70 10.42 -3.22 -13.28
N SER A 71 11.15 -3.93 -12.41
CA SER A 71 10.89 -5.33 -12.07
C SER A 71 9.71 -5.51 -11.10
N ARG A 72 9.07 -4.42 -10.69
CA ARG A 72 8.00 -4.38 -9.67
C ARG A 72 8.47 -4.83 -8.28
N ASP A 73 9.76 -4.69 -7.99
CA ASP A 73 10.27 -4.65 -6.62
C ASP A 73 10.10 -3.25 -6.03
N TRP A 74 9.88 -3.16 -4.73
CA TRP A 74 9.54 -1.92 -4.04
C TRP A 74 9.78 -2.03 -2.53
N ILE A 75 9.97 -0.89 -1.88
CA ILE A 75 9.87 -0.73 -0.42
C ILE A 75 8.93 0.45 -0.13
N GLN A 76 8.02 0.24 0.81
CA GLN A 76 6.98 1.17 1.18
C GLN A 76 6.96 1.36 2.70
N THR A 77 6.61 2.57 3.13
CA THR A 77 6.31 2.84 4.53
C THR A 77 5.20 3.86 4.66
N GLY A 78 4.39 3.71 5.70
CA GLY A 78 3.21 4.51 5.88
C GLY A 78 2.36 4.02 7.04
N ILE A 79 1.06 4.26 6.88
CA ILE A 79 0.00 3.81 7.78
C ILE A 79 -0.95 2.85 7.08
N ARG A 80 -1.49 1.93 7.85
CA ARG A 80 -2.52 0.98 7.42
C ARG A 80 -3.57 0.81 8.49
N PHE A 81 -4.80 0.52 8.07
CA PHE A 81 -5.90 0.17 8.96
C PHE A 81 -6.77 -0.88 8.28
N TYR A 82 -6.93 -2.01 8.97
CA TYR A 82 -7.71 -3.15 8.50
C TYR A 82 -8.76 -3.54 9.53
N SER A 83 -9.76 -4.30 9.10
CA SER A 83 -10.82 -4.78 9.99
C SER A 83 -10.23 -5.54 11.19
N GLY A 84 -10.71 -5.22 12.39
CA GLY A 84 -10.20 -5.77 13.66
C GLY A 84 -9.02 -5.03 14.27
N TYR A 85 -8.45 -4.02 13.59
CA TYR A 85 -7.37 -3.22 14.16
C TYR A 85 -7.93 -2.27 15.22
N PRO A 86 -7.20 -2.03 16.34
CA PRO A 86 -7.61 -1.05 17.33
C PRO A 86 -7.36 0.41 16.89
N GLY A 87 -6.57 0.61 15.83
CA GLY A 87 -6.26 1.91 15.26
C GLY A 87 -5.26 1.80 14.10
N PHE A 88 -4.80 2.95 13.58
CA PHE A 88 -3.80 2.97 12.51
C PHE A 88 -2.46 2.38 12.98
N ALA A 89 -1.96 1.40 12.23
CA ALA A 89 -0.63 0.84 12.42
C ALA A 89 0.34 1.49 11.44
N THR A 90 1.55 1.84 11.92
CA THR A 90 2.66 2.20 11.04
C THR A 90 3.38 0.94 10.60
N TYR A 91 3.90 0.94 9.38
CA TYR A 91 4.52 -0.26 8.83
C TYR A 91 5.68 0.05 7.89
N VAL A 92 6.51 -0.96 7.68
CA VAL A 92 7.39 -1.08 6.52
C VAL A 92 7.06 -2.38 5.82
N GLU A 93 6.95 -2.34 4.51
CA GLU A 93 6.77 -3.53 3.71
C GLU A 93 7.58 -3.42 2.41
N HIS A 94 7.86 -4.56 1.81
CA HIS A 94 8.69 -4.64 0.61
C HIS A 94 8.35 -5.87 -0.22
N THR A 95 8.71 -5.79 -1.49
CA THR A 95 8.84 -6.95 -2.37
C THR A 95 10.21 -6.91 -3.03
N VAL A 96 11.00 -7.99 -2.90
CA VAL A 96 12.32 -8.13 -3.54
C VAL A 96 12.37 -9.46 -4.29
N ASN A 97 12.56 -9.43 -5.60
CA ASN A 97 12.55 -10.60 -6.47
C ASN A 97 11.30 -11.48 -6.26
N GLY A 98 10.15 -10.84 -6.06
CA GLY A 98 8.87 -11.50 -5.77
C GLY A 98 8.71 -12.03 -4.34
N ALA A 99 9.74 -11.97 -3.49
CA ALA A 99 9.61 -12.29 -2.07
C ALA A 99 9.00 -11.09 -1.32
N TYR A 100 7.84 -11.31 -0.71
CA TYR A 100 7.13 -10.31 0.10
C TYR A 100 7.55 -10.37 1.56
N GLY A 101 7.68 -9.21 2.19
CA GLY A 101 7.86 -9.08 3.63
C GLY A 101 7.23 -7.81 4.18
N MET A 102 6.64 -7.90 5.36
CA MET A 102 5.99 -6.78 6.02
C MET A 102 6.18 -6.87 7.53
N GLN A 103 6.36 -5.70 8.15
CA GLN A 103 6.44 -5.53 9.57
C GLN A 103 5.66 -4.30 10.02
N GLU A 104 4.77 -4.49 11.00
CA GLU A 104 4.17 -3.38 11.74
C GLU A 104 5.14 -2.87 12.80
N ILE A 105 5.30 -1.55 12.88
CA ILE A 105 6.32 -0.89 13.70
C ILE A 105 5.71 -0.28 14.95
N GLY A 106 4.49 0.26 14.87
CA GLY A 106 3.84 0.90 15.98
C GLY A 106 2.48 1.49 15.61
N THR A 107 2.00 2.43 16.41
CA THR A 107 0.69 3.06 16.24
C THR A 107 0.83 4.49 15.74
N HIS A 108 -0.02 4.89 14.79
CA HIS A 108 -0.20 6.29 14.38
C HIS A 108 -1.48 6.82 15.03
N LEU A 109 -1.36 7.83 15.90
CA LEU A 109 -2.52 8.37 16.63
C LEU A 109 -3.46 9.16 15.71
N LEU A 110 -4.77 9.11 15.96
CA LEU A 110 -5.74 9.95 15.27
C LEU A 110 -5.38 11.44 15.36
N SER A 111 -5.75 12.22 14.34
CA SER A 111 -5.45 13.66 14.24
C SER A 111 -3.96 14.03 14.41
N SER A 112 -3.02 13.10 14.19
CA SER A 112 -1.59 13.37 14.33
C SER A 112 -0.86 13.25 13.00
N SER A 113 0.30 13.91 12.90
CA SER A 113 1.12 13.95 11.69
C SER A 113 2.43 13.22 11.92
N VAL A 114 2.79 12.31 11.01
CA VAL A 114 4.07 11.63 11.01
C VAL A 114 4.73 11.77 9.64
N LYS A 115 6.05 12.03 9.63
CA LYS A 115 6.84 12.06 8.40
C LYS A 115 7.25 10.65 8.02
N TYR A 116 6.90 10.25 6.79
CA TYR A 116 7.31 9.02 6.14
C TYR A 116 8.28 9.33 5.02
N MET A 117 9.27 8.47 4.82
CA MET A 117 10.27 8.65 3.76
C MET A 117 10.78 7.31 3.28
N VAL A 118 10.85 7.16 1.97
CA VAL A 118 11.63 6.12 1.29
C VAL A 118 12.72 6.81 0.49
N GLN A 119 13.98 6.38 0.65
CA GLN A 119 15.08 6.95 -0.13
C GLN A 119 16.21 5.96 -0.40
N TYR A 120 16.90 6.17 -1.50
CA TYR A 120 18.13 5.48 -1.83
C TYR A 120 19.30 6.08 -1.03
N GLY A 121 20.01 5.20 -0.30
CA GLY A 121 21.14 5.51 0.56
C GLY A 121 22.48 5.40 -0.17
N SER A 122 23.54 5.88 0.48
CA SER A 122 24.92 5.77 -0.02
C SER A 122 25.46 4.34 0.01
N ASP A 123 24.82 3.45 0.77
CA ASP A 123 25.12 2.02 0.86
C ASP A 123 24.50 1.20 -0.29
N SER A 124 23.95 1.89 -1.30
CA SER A 124 23.29 1.30 -2.46
C SER A 124 22.03 0.49 -2.11
N LYS A 125 21.29 0.91 -1.08
CA LYS A 125 20.01 0.32 -0.70
C LYS A 125 18.92 1.37 -0.63
N TRP A 126 17.67 0.92 -0.73
CA TRP A 126 16.51 1.73 -0.39
C TRP A 126 16.15 1.54 1.07
N HIS A 127 15.91 2.63 1.77
CA HIS A 127 15.61 2.67 3.20
C HIS A 127 14.22 3.25 3.44
N ALA A 128 13.50 2.69 4.41
CA ALA A 128 12.26 3.26 4.94
C ALA A 128 12.51 3.97 6.27
N TYR A 129 11.93 5.16 6.42
CA TYR A 129 12.00 5.95 7.64
C TYR A 129 10.61 6.33 8.11
N ILE A 130 10.39 6.22 9.42
CA ILE A 130 9.18 6.64 10.11
C ILE A 130 9.58 7.64 11.21
N GLY A 131 9.03 8.84 11.16
CA GLY A 131 9.37 9.90 12.12
C GLY A 131 10.86 10.29 12.09
N GLY A 132 11.55 10.08 10.96
CA GLY A 132 12.98 10.34 10.80
C GLY A 132 13.92 9.20 11.23
N TYR A 133 13.40 8.11 11.79
CA TYR A 133 14.20 6.95 12.18
C TYR A 133 14.16 5.87 11.10
N ASP A 134 15.33 5.33 10.74
CA ASP A 134 15.45 4.20 9.82
C ASP A 134 14.80 2.94 10.42
N LYS A 135 14.03 2.22 9.61
CA LYS A 135 13.27 1.01 9.97
C LYS A 135 13.64 -0.20 9.14
N GLY A 136 14.57 -0.06 8.19
CA GLY A 136 15.05 -1.17 7.38
C GLY A 136 15.50 -0.74 6.00
N SER A 137 16.33 -1.57 5.37
CA SER A 137 16.84 -1.33 4.04
C SER A 137 16.93 -2.59 3.17
N TRP A 138 16.73 -2.39 1.86
CA TRP A 138 16.69 -3.46 0.87
C TRP A 138 17.45 -3.06 -0.39
N SER A 139 18.17 -4.02 -0.96
CA SER A 139 18.86 -3.85 -2.25
C SER A 139 17.85 -3.94 -3.39
N LEU A 140 17.24 -2.80 -3.70
CA LEU A 140 16.45 -2.56 -4.91
C LEU A 140 17.30 -1.66 -5.82
N GLY A 141 17.28 -1.87 -7.13
CA GLY A 141 18.08 -1.05 -8.07
C GLY A 141 17.78 0.45 -7.95
N THR A 142 18.59 1.30 -8.58
CA THR A 142 18.42 2.78 -8.52
C THR A 142 17.28 3.29 -9.38
N ASN A 143 16.81 2.52 -10.35
CA ASN A 143 15.86 2.99 -11.34
C ASN A 143 14.42 2.84 -10.86
N ASN A 144 13.79 3.89 -10.34
CA ASN A 144 12.47 3.78 -9.70
C ASN A 144 11.55 4.96 -9.93
N ASN A 145 10.27 4.63 -10.11
CA ASN A 145 9.18 5.55 -9.84
C ASN A 145 9.12 5.78 -8.33
N VAL A 146 8.70 6.96 -7.91
CA VAL A 146 8.48 7.24 -6.48
C VAL A 146 7.11 7.83 -6.29
N GLN A 147 6.45 7.47 -5.20
CA GLN A 147 5.02 7.72 -5.06
C GLN A 147 4.66 8.02 -3.60
N ALA A 148 3.62 8.84 -3.44
CA ALA A 148 2.95 9.12 -2.17
C ALA A 148 1.45 8.99 -2.42
N ASN A 149 0.82 7.93 -1.92
CA ASN A 149 -0.58 7.61 -2.22
C ASN A 149 -1.31 7.11 -0.98
N ALA A 150 -2.63 7.21 -1.02
CA ALA A 150 -3.52 6.33 -0.29
C ALA A 150 -4.06 5.23 -1.21
N GLU A 151 -4.40 4.11 -0.59
CA GLU A 151 -4.93 2.92 -1.22
C GLU A 151 -6.07 2.33 -0.39
N THR A 152 -7.04 1.74 -1.07
CA THR A 152 -8.08 0.89 -0.51
C THR A 152 -8.30 -0.30 -1.42
N HIS A 153 -8.65 -1.47 -0.87
CA HIS A 153 -8.94 -2.65 -1.69
C HIS A 153 -10.44 -2.93 -1.89
N SER A 154 -11.29 -1.91 -1.70
CA SER A 154 -12.71 -1.99 -2.06
C SER A 154 -13.37 -0.62 -2.12
N THR A 155 -14.31 -0.44 -3.06
CA THR A 155 -15.14 0.78 -3.21
C THR A 155 -16.11 1.02 -2.07
N ASN A 156 -16.43 -0.01 -1.27
CA ASN A 156 -17.28 0.13 -0.08
C ASN A 156 -16.50 0.59 1.17
N THR A 157 -15.20 0.85 1.03
CA THR A 157 -14.33 1.36 2.09
C THR A 157 -14.03 2.83 1.81
N GLN A 158 -14.13 3.66 2.86
CA GLN A 158 -13.80 5.08 2.78
C GLN A 158 -12.27 5.25 2.65
N MET A 159 -11.81 6.10 1.74
CA MET A 159 -10.39 6.46 1.64
C MET A 159 -10.10 7.64 2.57
N GLY A 160 -9.56 7.36 3.74
CA GLY A 160 -9.21 8.34 4.76
C GLY A 160 -10.40 9.17 5.28
N PRO A 161 -10.25 10.49 5.47
CA PRO A 161 -9.31 11.31 4.71
C PRO A 161 -7.90 11.38 5.28
N PHE A 162 -6.91 11.27 4.40
CA PHE A 162 -5.50 11.49 4.75
C PHE A 162 -5.01 12.81 4.16
N GLN A 163 -4.36 13.62 4.98
CA GLN A 163 -3.72 14.83 4.50
C GLN A 163 -2.23 14.57 4.29
N PHE A 164 -1.77 14.77 3.07
CA PHE A 164 -0.37 14.74 2.69
C PHE A 164 0.15 16.18 2.64
N THR A 165 1.19 16.47 3.43
CA THR A 165 1.83 17.79 3.46
C THR A 165 3.33 17.66 3.22
N GLY A 166 3.90 18.69 2.59
CA GLY A 166 5.32 18.74 2.30
C GLY A 166 5.81 17.55 1.47
N VAL A 167 5.00 17.08 0.51
CA VAL A 167 5.41 15.98 -0.36
C VAL A 167 6.59 16.40 -1.22
N GLN A 168 7.68 15.65 -1.16
CA GLN A 168 8.92 15.92 -1.88
C GLN A 168 9.46 14.66 -2.55
N TYR A 169 10.06 14.82 -3.73
CA TYR A 169 10.86 13.78 -4.36
C TYR A 169 12.35 14.12 -4.26
N LYS A 170 13.21 13.11 -4.20
CA LYS A 170 14.66 13.26 -4.26
C LYS A 170 15.10 13.04 -5.71
N ASN A 171 15.70 14.05 -6.33
CA ASN A 171 16.19 13.93 -7.71
C ASN A 171 17.50 13.10 -7.78
N THR A 172 17.98 12.86 -9.00
CA THR A 172 19.23 12.13 -9.28
C THR A 172 20.47 12.74 -8.66
N ASN A 173 20.46 14.05 -8.41
CA ASN A 173 21.57 14.76 -7.75
C ASN A 173 21.49 14.66 -6.21
N GLY A 174 20.58 13.84 -5.67
CA GLY A 174 20.39 13.67 -4.24
C GLY A 174 19.70 14.84 -3.54
N VAL A 175 19.11 15.78 -4.29
CA VAL A 175 18.46 16.98 -3.74
C VAL A 175 16.96 16.75 -3.62
N TRP A 176 16.41 17.03 -2.45
CA TRP A 176 14.96 17.05 -2.22
C TRP A 176 14.32 18.26 -2.90
N LYS A 177 13.25 18.02 -3.66
CA LYS A 177 12.46 19.03 -4.37
C LYS A 177 11.00 18.88 -3.98
N ALA A 178 10.31 20.01 -3.84
CA ALA A 178 8.85 20.03 -3.71
C ALA A 178 8.23 19.25 -4.87
N ASN A 179 7.22 18.44 -4.58
CA ASN A 179 6.53 17.72 -5.62
C ASN A 179 5.82 18.69 -6.57
N ASP A 180 6.09 18.48 -7.86
CA ASP A 180 5.60 19.27 -8.98
C ASP A 180 4.53 18.52 -9.79
N THR A 181 4.25 17.26 -9.45
CA THR A 181 3.31 16.41 -10.18
C THR A 181 1.92 16.47 -9.55
N ALA A 182 0.90 16.78 -10.34
CA ALA A 182 -0.47 16.88 -9.83
C ALA A 182 -0.98 15.53 -9.31
N PRO A 183 -1.61 15.48 -8.12
CA PRO A 183 -2.24 14.26 -7.65
C PRO A 183 -3.45 13.86 -8.50
N ARG A 184 -3.73 12.56 -8.53
CA ARG A 184 -4.86 11.93 -9.22
C ARG A 184 -5.58 10.97 -8.27
N ALA A 185 -6.82 10.60 -8.60
CA ALA A 185 -7.59 9.59 -7.88
C ALA A 185 -8.32 8.68 -8.86
N ASP A 186 -8.37 7.40 -8.53
CA ASP A 186 -9.27 6.45 -9.14
C ASP A 186 -10.70 6.67 -8.61
N SER A 187 -11.71 6.56 -9.48
CA SER A 187 -13.12 6.63 -9.05
C SER A 187 -13.45 5.48 -8.08
N PRO A 188 -14.26 5.69 -7.02
CA PRO A 188 -15.05 6.89 -6.68
C PRO A 188 -14.31 7.93 -5.83
N TYR A 189 -13.01 7.75 -5.60
CA TYR A 189 -12.21 8.59 -4.72
C TYR A 189 -11.85 9.92 -5.37
N HIS A 190 -11.44 10.87 -4.53
CA HIS A 190 -11.06 12.19 -5.01
C HIS A 190 -9.90 12.79 -4.21
N VAL A 191 -9.16 13.69 -4.88
CA VAL A 191 -8.13 14.50 -4.23
C VAL A 191 -8.54 15.96 -4.26
N SER A 192 -8.52 16.60 -3.09
CA SER A 192 -8.51 18.06 -2.98
C SER A 192 -7.08 18.53 -2.76
N LYS A 193 -6.59 19.47 -3.58
CA LYS A 193 -5.21 19.97 -3.47
C LYS A 193 -5.18 21.46 -3.17
N THR A 194 -4.31 21.86 -2.25
CA THR A 194 -3.87 23.25 -2.12
C THR A 194 -2.80 23.54 -3.15
N ASP A 195 -1.83 22.62 -3.27
CA ASP A 195 -0.82 22.61 -4.32
C ASP A 195 -0.37 21.15 -4.58
N ASN A 196 0.60 20.94 -5.47
CA ASN A 196 1.04 19.58 -5.82
C ASN A 196 1.78 18.87 -4.67
N SER A 197 2.30 19.59 -3.69
CA SER A 197 2.98 19.06 -2.49
C SER A 197 2.07 18.97 -1.26
N ASN A 198 0.88 19.56 -1.30
CA ASN A 198 -0.07 19.64 -0.19
C ASN A 198 -1.48 19.32 -0.66
N TYR A 199 -1.96 18.11 -0.34
CA TYR A 199 -3.25 17.61 -0.79
C TYR A 199 -3.90 16.69 0.24
N LYS A 200 -5.19 16.44 0.05
CA LYS A 200 -6.01 15.59 0.91
C LYS A 200 -6.81 14.62 0.05
N VAL A 201 -6.74 13.35 0.40
CA VAL A 201 -7.43 12.25 -0.30
C VAL A 201 -8.70 11.87 0.46
N TYR A 202 -9.73 11.43 -0.29
CA TYR A 202 -11.09 11.12 0.20
C TYR A 202 -11.71 9.97 -0.58
#